data_AF-A0AA36HNY5-F1
#
_entry.id   AF-A0AA36HNY5-F1
#
_cell.length_a   1.000
_cell.length_b   1.000
_cell.length_c   1.000
_cell.angle_alpha   90.00
_cell.angle_beta   90.00
_cell.angle_gamma   90.00
#
_symmetry.space_group_name_H-M   'P 1'
#
loop_
_entity.id
_entity.type
_entity.pdbx_description
1 polymer ?
#
loop_
_entity_poly.entity_id
_entity_poly.type
_entity_poly.pdbx_seq_one_letter_code
_entity_poly.pdbx_strand_id
1 'polypeptide(L)'
;MGAGASAKDGEKAPDVAAIAAKMDPKDLEGMIKSLDHETSGKLQQALQKGKGVDGACMRRAIWKWDNDTLQEALSEAELEGKAPEGTGLDFLLGKLKFEKDSDKEKADAMMKRVIFMFLQDQVVNQPAYVPPESAKKRCVWLWGEEEVKSALSEIEVKATVPDGKKLLLLEGIDDDAKEKVTDMLGTVGKLFLEDCAQDLKATGEMSK
;
A
#
# COMPACT_ATOMS: atom_id res chain seq x y z
N MET A 1 29.41 -32.11 -50.02
CA MET A 1 27.93 -32.14 -49.94
C MET A 1 27.56 -32.66 -48.56
N GLY A 2 26.62 -31.99 -47.89
CA GLY A 2 26.23 -32.20 -46.48
C GLY A 2 26.22 -30.85 -45.76
N ALA A 3 25.15 -30.06 -45.89
CA ALA A 3 24.05 -29.92 -44.91
C ALA A 3 24.57 -29.24 -43.60
N GLY A 4 24.19 -28.02 -43.21
CA GLY A 4 22.92 -27.31 -43.38
C GLY A 4 22.01 -27.58 -42.18
N ALA A 5 22.11 -26.76 -41.13
CA ALA A 5 21.01 -26.37 -40.22
C ALA A 5 21.51 -25.42 -39.10
N SER A 6 21.09 -24.17 -39.16
CA SER A 6 21.00 -23.27 -38.00
C SER A 6 19.69 -23.58 -37.25
N ALA A 7 19.77 -23.68 -35.92
CA ALA A 7 18.69 -23.43 -34.96
C ALA A 7 19.40 -22.87 -33.71
N LYS A 8 19.31 -21.59 -33.34
CA LYS A 8 18.17 -20.92 -32.68
C LYS A 8 17.46 -21.86 -31.72
N ASP A 9 17.81 -21.79 -30.45
CA ASP A 9 16.85 -21.48 -29.37
C ASP A 9 17.63 -21.18 -28.08
N GLY A 10 17.60 -19.92 -27.68
CA GLY A 10 17.92 -19.51 -26.32
C GLY A 10 16.76 -19.95 -25.45
N GLU A 11 16.86 -21.14 -24.88
CA GLU A 11 15.91 -21.66 -23.90
C GLU A 11 15.95 -20.72 -22.69
N LYS A 12 15.00 -19.77 -22.64
CA LYS A 12 14.73 -19.00 -21.43
C LYS A 12 14.41 -20.02 -20.35
N ALA A 13 15.29 -20.11 -19.35
CA ALA A 13 14.98 -20.81 -18.11
C ALA A 13 13.55 -20.42 -17.71
N PRO A 14 12.66 -21.40 -17.46
CA PRO A 14 11.28 -21.09 -17.11
C PRO A 14 11.29 -20.15 -15.92
N ASP A 15 10.50 -19.08 -16.00
CA ASP A 15 10.45 -18.01 -15.01
C ASP A 15 10.04 -18.61 -13.66
N VAL A 16 11.05 -18.95 -12.86
CA VAL A 16 10.90 -19.70 -11.59
C VAL A 16 9.98 -18.94 -10.64
N ALA A 17 9.91 -17.60 -10.77
CA ALA A 17 8.99 -16.75 -10.03
C ALA A 17 7.52 -17.00 -10.41
N ALA A 18 7.22 -17.21 -11.69
CA ALA A 18 5.86 -17.51 -12.17
C ALA A 18 5.38 -18.91 -11.77
N ILE A 19 6.31 -19.87 -11.63
CA ILE A 19 6.02 -21.22 -11.14
C ILE A 19 5.83 -21.19 -9.62
N ALA A 20 6.68 -20.48 -8.88
CA ALA A 20 6.58 -20.30 -7.43
C ALA A 20 5.25 -19.66 -7.01
N ALA A 21 4.72 -18.71 -7.78
CA ALA A 21 3.46 -18.03 -7.46
C ALA A 21 2.21 -18.96 -7.48
N LYS A 22 2.32 -20.18 -8.00
CA LYS A 22 1.21 -21.13 -8.14
C LYS A 22 1.38 -22.42 -7.33
N MET A 23 2.46 -22.54 -6.54
CA MET A 23 2.78 -23.74 -5.77
C MET A 23 2.44 -23.59 -4.29
N ASP A 24 2.09 -24.71 -3.66
CA ASP A 24 1.85 -24.77 -2.23
C ASP A 24 3.14 -24.45 -1.42
N PRO A 25 3.03 -23.73 -0.29
CA PRO A 25 4.19 -23.28 0.48
C PRO A 25 5.16 -24.39 0.93
N LYS A 26 4.64 -25.61 1.14
CA LYS A 26 5.45 -26.77 1.56
C LYS A 26 6.30 -27.34 0.42
N ASP A 27 5.81 -27.26 -0.82
CA ASP A 27 6.52 -27.76 -2.00
C ASP A 27 7.63 -26.77 -2.42
N LEU A 28 7.39 -25.48 -2.21
CA LEU A 28 8.37 -24.41 -2.35
C LEU A 28 9.58 -24.59 -1.42
N GLU A 29 9.36 -24.91 -0.15
CA GLU A 29 10.45 -25.19 0.80
C GLU A 29 11.29 -26.40 0.41
N GLY A 30 10.66 -27.43 -0.18
CA GLY A 30 11.34 -28.60 -0.73
C GLY A 30 12.23 -28.24 -1.92
N MET A 31 11.72 -27.44 -2.86
CA MET A 31 12.47 -26.98 -4.03
C MET A 31 13.67 -26.11 -3.63
N ILE A 32 13.49 -25.17 -2.70
CA ILE A 32 14.56 -24.25 -2.24
C ILE A 32 15.76 -25.03 -1.65
N LYS A 33 15.50 -26.16 -0.98
CA LYS A 33 16.54 -27.04 -0.43
C LYS A 33 17.27 -27.88 -1.48
N SER A 34 16.67 -28.06 -2.66
CA SER A 34 17.26 -28.84 -3.77
C SER A 34 18.05 -27.99 -4.77
N LEU A 35 18.01 -26.66 -4.65
CA LEU A 35 18.73 -25.73 -5.52
C LEU A 35 20.14 -25.47 -5.02
N ASP A 36 21.06 -25.18 -5.94
CA ASP A 36 22.42 -24.78 -5.61
C ASP A 36 22.44 -23.46 -4.80
N HIS A 37 23.51 -23.22 -4.05
CA HIS A 37 23.58 -22.13 -3.07
C HIS A 37 23.44 -20.73 -3.70
N GLU A 38 23.80 -20.57 -4.98
CA GLU A 38 23.67 -19.30 -5.70
C GLU A 38 22.23 -19.10 -6.19
N THR A 39 21.59 -20.13 -6.74
CA THR A 39 20.19 -20.08 -7.20
C THR A 39 19.22 -20.02 -6.03
N SER A 40 19.47 -20.77 -4.95
CA SER A 40 18.71 -20.70 -3.69
C SER A 40 18.84 -19.32 -3.05
N GLY A 41 20.03 -18.70 -3.10
CA GLY A 41 20.25 -17.32 -2.67
C GLY A 41 19.49 -16.30 -3.51
N LYS A 42 19.49 -16.42 -4.84
CA LYS A 42 18.70 -15.56 -5.74
C LYS A 42 17.20 -15.77 -5.59
N LEU A 43 16.74 -17.00 -5.35
CA LEU A 43 15.34 -17.32 -5.12
C LEU A 43 14.89 -16.86 -3.73
N GLN A 44 15.71 -17.02 -2.68
CA GLN A 44 15.45 -16.42 -1.37
C GLN A 44 15.50 -14.90 -1.43
N GLN A 45 16.40 -14.31 -2.20
CA GLN A 45 16.45 -12.86 -2.40
C GLN A 45 15.29 -12.38 -3.25
N ALA A 46 14.79 -13.16 -4.21
CA ALA A 46 13.58 -12.87 -4.99
C ALA A 46 12.30 -13.10 -4.18
N LEU A 47 12.29 -14.06 -3.26
CA LEU A 47 11.24 -14.28 -2.27
C LEU A 47 11.32 -13.28 -1.12
N GLN A 48 12.49 -12.69 -0.83
CA GLN A 48 12.64 -11.61 0.16
C GLN A 48 12.35 -10.25 -0.47
N LYS A 49 12.78 -10.00 -1.71
CA LYS A 49 12.32 -8.88 -2.54
C LYS A 49 10.84 -9.01 -2.89
N GLY A 50 10.33 -10.23 -3.01
CA GLY A 50 8.90 -10.58 -3.16
C GLY A 50 8.16 -10.76 -1.83
N LYS A 51 8.86 -10.68 -0.69
CA LYS A 51 8.27 -10.40 0.63
C LYS A 51 8.13 -8.88 0.85
N GLY A 52 8.55 -8.08 -0.13
CA GLY A 52 8.00 -6.77 -0.38
C GLY A 52 6.67 -6.94 -1.10
N VAL A 53 5.61 -6.50 -0.43
CA VAL A 53 4.20 -6.39 -0.83
C VAL A 53 4.03 -5.43 -2.04
N ASP A 54 5.00 -5.33 -2.95
CA ASP A 54 5.05 -4.32 -4.00
C ASP A 54 4.51 -4.88 -5.31
N GLY A 55 3.19 -4.80 -5.49
CA GLY A 55 2.58 -5.06 -6.79
C GLY A 55 1.23 -4.36 -7.00
N ALA A 56 0.32 -4.48 -6.02
CA ALA A 56 -1.01 -3.87 -6.11
C ALA A 56 -1.41 -3.12 -4.83
N CYS A 57 -1.32 -3.77 -3.67
CA CYS A 57 -1.71 -3.18 -2.38
C CYS A 57 -0.84 -2.01 -1.92
N MET A 58 0.39 -1.87 -2.40
CA MET A 58 1.29 -0.77 -2.02
C MET A 58 1.35 0.36 -3.04
N ARG A 59 0.61 0.28 -4.16
CA ARG A 59 0.62 1.35 -5.19
C ARG A 59 0.21 2.70 -4.61
N ARG A 60 -0.76 2.69 -3.69
CA ARG A 60 -1.29 3.89 -3.02
C ARG A 60 -0.60 4.19 -1.69
N ALA A 61 0.52 3.51 -1.39
CA ALA A 61 1.33 3.79 -0.21
C ALA A 61 2.10 5.09 -0.41
N ILE A 62 1.49 6.23 -0.03
CA ILE A 62 2.04 7.58 -0.28
C ILE A 62 3.49 7.74 0.19
N TRP A 63 3.89 7.11 1.29
CA TRP A 63 5.26 7.19 1.81
C TRP A 63 6.31 6.53 0.91
N LYS A 64 5.91 5.74 -0.08
CA LYS A 64 6.79 5.14 -1.09
C LYS A 64 6.88 5.96 -2.39
N TRP A 65 6.08 7.02 -2.54
CA TRP A 65 6.06 7.81 -3.77
C TRP A 65 7.33 8.66 -3.90
N ASP A 66 7.95 8.56 -5.08
CA ASP A 66 8.96 9.49 -5.53
C ASP A 66 8.32 10.82 -5.98
N ASN A 67 9.17 11.75 -6.41
CA ASN A 67 8.68 13.06 -6.87
C ASN A 67 7.77 12.94 -8.08
N ASP A 68 8.09 12.07 -9.04
CA ASP A 68 7.31 11.96 -10.28
C ASP A 68 5.90 11.43 -10.01
N THR A 69 5.77 10.38 -9.18
CA THR A 69 4.49 9.83 -8.74
C THR A 69 3.68 10.87 -7.94
N LEU A 70 4.36 11.64 -7.08
CA LEU A 70 3.71 12.72 -6.34
C LEU A 70 3.21 13.83 -7.29
N GLN A 71 4.01 14.26 -8.27
CA GLN A 71 3.61 15.29 -9.23
C GLN A 71 2.42 14.81 -10.08
N GLU A 72 2.42 13.55 -10.50
CA GLU A 72 1.28 12.94 -11.22
C GLU A 72 0.00 13.04 -10.36
N ALA A 73 0.06 12.60 -9.10
CA ALA A 73 -1.08 12.67 -8.19
C ALA A 73 -1.54 14.11 -7.90
N LEU A 74 -0.61 15.06 -7.72
CA LEU A 74 -0.94 16.46 -7.48
C LEU A 74 -1.52 17.15 -8.73
N SER A 75 -1.18 16.69 -9.93
CA SER A 75 -1.76 17.21 -11.17
C SER A 75 -3.26 16.92 -11.29
N GLU A 76 -3.73 15.83 -10.68
CA GLU A 76 -5.16 15.48 -10.61
C GLU A 76 -5.93 16.32 -9.57
N ALA A 77 -5.23 17.01 -8.66
CA ALA A 77 -5.85 17.79 -7.58
C ALA A 77 -6.30 19.20 -8.00
N GLU A 78 -6.24 19.54 -9.30
CA GLU A 78 -6.67 20.83 -9.86
C GLU A 78 -6.10 22.05 -9.12
N LEU A 79 -4.81 22.00 -8.82
CA LEU A 79 -4.08 23.08 -8.15
C LEU A 79 -4.01 24.32 -9.05
N GLU A 80 -4.13 25.51 -8.45
CA GLU A 80 -4.01 26.77 -9.19
C GLU A 80 -2.57 27.26 -9.27
N GLY A 81 -1.78 27.01 -8.23
CA GLY A 81 -0.36 27.32 -8.15
C GLY A 81 0.54 26.16 -8.61
N LYS A 82 1.86 26.38 -8.56
CA LYS A 82 2.81 25.32 -8.88
C LYS A 82 2.77 24.24 -7.77
N ALA A 83 2.65 22.97 -8.17
CA ALA A 83 2.81 21.85 -7.25
C ALA A 83 4.22 21.86 -6.63
N PRO A 84 4.35 21.72 -5.30
CA PRO A 84 5.66 21.66 -4.65
C PRO A 84 6.41 20.37 -5.03
N GLU A 85 7.72 20.48 -5.20
CA GLU A 85 8.61 19.33 -5.42
C GLU A 85 8.96 18.65 -4.09
N GLY A 86 9.11 17.33 -4.11
CA GLY A 86 9.47 16.52 -2.94
C GLY A 86 9.01 15.07 -3.07
N THR A 87 9.07 14.31 -1.98
CA THR A 87 8.59 12.92 -1.96
C THR A 87 7.18 12.82 -1.38
N GLY A 88 6.47 11.73 -1.63
CA GLY A 88 5.20 11.49 -0.95
C GLY A 88 5.35 11.38 0.57
N LEU A 89 6.52 10.96 1.06
CA LEU A 89 6.85 11.02 2.49
C LEU A 89 6.91 12.48 3.01
N ASP A 90 7.50 13.40 2.26
CA ASP A 90 7.51 14.82 2.63
C ASP A 90 6.11 15.42 2.58
N PHE A 91 5.28 14.97 1.63
CA PHE A 91 3.88 15.35 1.53
C PHE A 91 3.06 14.86 2.74
N LEU A 92 3.15 13.57 3.05
CA LEU A 92 2.46 12.94 4.17
C LEU A 92 2.81 13.62 5.51
N LEU A 93 4.08 13.96 5.71
CA LEU A 93 4.57 14.62 6.92
C LEU A 93 4.38 16.14 6.92
N GLY A 94 3.66 16.70 5.95
CA GLY A 94 3.34 18.13 5.90
C GLY A 94 4.56 19.05 5.72
N LYS A 95 5.63 18.57 5.10
CA LYS A 95 6.86 19.34 4.87
C LYS A 95 6.84 20.15 3.58
N LEU A 96 5.95 19.82 2.66
CA LEU A 96 5.79 20.54 1.40
C LEU A 96 5.12 21.90 1.65
N LYS A 97 5.62 22.92 0.96
CA LYS A 97 5.10 24.28 1.04
C LYS A 97 4.30 24.60 -0.21
N PHE A 98 3.00 24.76 -0.05
CA PHE A 98 2.11 25.25 -1.10
C PHE A 98 2.14 26.78 -1.11
N GLU A 99 2.02 27.36 -2.31
CA GLU A 99 1.96 28.82 -2.46
C GLU A 99 0.63 29.40 -1.95
N LYS A 100 -0.44 28.59 -2.01
CA LYS A 100 -1.80 28.95 -1.61
C LYS A 100 -2.36 27.94 -0.63
N ASP A 101 -3.08 28.42 0.38
CA ASP A 101 -3.78 27.55 1.33
C ASP A 101 -4.90 26.73 0.65
N SER A 102 -5.57 27.30 -0.35
CA SER A 102 -6.59 26.59 -1.13
C SER A 102 -6.03 25.39 -1.90
N ASP A 103 -4.80 25.47 -2.40
CA ASP A 103 -4.12 24.36 -3.07
C ASP A 103 -3.71 23.28 -2.07
N LYS A 104 -3.30 23.69 -0.87
CA LYS A 104 -3.03 22.76 0.23
C LYS A 104 -4.28 21.98 0.63
N GLU A 105 -5.42 22.64 0.75
CA GLU A 105 -6.70 21.97 1.07
C GLU A 105 -7.09 20.94 0.01
N LYS A 106 -6.97 21.29 -1.29
CA LYS A 106 -7.20 20.36 -2.40
C LYS A 106 -6.24 19.17 -2.37
N ALA A 107 -4.97 19.42 -2.11
CA ALA A 107 -3.96 18.37 -1.99
C ALA A 107 -4.25 17.46 -0.78
N ASP A 108 -4.63 18.01 0.38
CA ASP A 108 -4.99 17.24 1.57
C ASP A 108 -6.26 16.38 1.33
N ALA A 109 -7.25 16.90 0.59
CA ALA A 109 -8.43 16.13 0.19
C ALA A 109 -8.07 14.97 -0.76
N MET A 110 -7.20 15.22 -1.74
CA MET A 110 -6.66 14.17 -2.61
C MET A 110 -5.90 13.12 -1.80
N MET A 111 -5.05 13.53 -0.86
CA MET A 111 -4.30 12.63 0.02
C MET A 111 -5.23 11.72 0.81
N LYS A 112 -6.26 12.28 1.47
CA LYS A 112 -7.27 11.49 2.22
C LYS A 112 -7.96 10.47 1.33
N ARG A 113 -8.33 10.84 0.10
CA ARG A 113 -8.93 9.92 -0.87
C ARG A 113 -7.98 8.78 -1.24
N VAL A 114 -6.73 9.09 -1.57
CA VAL A 114 -5.72 8.07 -1.91
C VAL A 114 -5.47 7.13 -0.73
N ILE A 115 -5.38 7.67 0.48
CA ILE A 115 -5.25 6.91 1.72
C ILE A 115 -6.43 5.96 1.89
N PHE A 116 -7.66 6.47 1.75
CA PHE A 116 -8.84 5.63 1.86
C PHE A 116 -8.81 4.48 0.84
N MET A 117 -8.45 4.77 -0.41
CA MET A 117 -8.28 3.74 -1.44
C MET A 117 -7.16 2.75 -1.10
N PHE A 118 -6.06 3.19 -0.48
CA PHE A 118 -5.01 2.29 0.03
C PHE A 118 -5.57 1.35 1.10
N LEU A 119 -6.39 1.84 2.03
CA LEU A 119 -7.02 1.00 3.06
C LEU A 119 -7.96 -0.03 2.41
N GLN A 120 -8.75 0.37 1.41
CA GLN A 120 -9.62 -0.54 0.64
C GLN A 120 -8.82 -1.60 -0.10
N ASP A 121 -7.66 -1.24 -0.67
CA ASP A 121 -6.77 -2.21 -1.31
C ASP A 121 -6.33 -3.30 -0.33
N GLN A 122 -6.13 -2.98 0.96
CA GLN A 122 -5.76 -3.99 1.95
C GLN A 122 -6.88 -4.98 2.28
N VAL A 123 -8.13 -4.62 2.01
CA VAL A 123 -9.27 -5.54 2.16
C VAL A 123 -9.29 -6.57 1.03
N VAL A 124 -8.94 -6.14 -0.20
CA VAL A 124 -9.03 -6.97 -1.41
C VAL A 124 -7.78 -7.80 -1.64
N ASN A 125 -6.60 -7.28 -1.29
CA ASN A 125 -5.33 -7.96 -1.54
C ASN A 125 -5.00 -8.99 -0.44
N GLN A 126 -4.52 -10.16 -0.86
CA GLN A 126 -4.10 -11.26 0.02
C GLN A 126 -2.68 -11.71 -0.40
N PRO A 127 -1.67 -11.60 0.48
CA PRO A 127 -1.74 -11.06 1.84
C PRO A 127 -1.86 -9.53 1.86
N ALA A 128 -2.61 -9.02 2.85
CA ALA A 128 -2.65 -7.59 3.15
C ALA A 128 -1.31 -7.11 3.73
N TYR A 129 -1.05 -5.81 3.68
CA TYR A 129 0.10 -5.21 4.35
C TYR A 129 0.06 -5.52 5.86
N VAL A 130 1.20 -5.92 6.42
CA VAL A 130 1.39 -6.14 7.85
C VAL A 130 2.04 -4.88 8.43
N PRO A 131 1.31 -4.06 9.20
CA PRO A 131 1.86 -2.83 9.75
C PRO A 131 2.80 -3.09 10.93
N PRO A 132 3.70 -2.14 11.23
CA PRO A 132 4.47 -2.17 12.47
C PRO A 132 3.55 -2.11 13.70
N GLU A 133 4.01 -2.63 14.84
CA GLU A 133 3.23 -2.68 16.09
C GLU A 133 2.73 -1.29 16.52
N SER A 134 3.57 -0.27 16.30
CA SER A 134 3.27 1.14 16.59
C SER A 134 2.04 1.66 15.84
N ALA A 135 1.79 1.17 14.62
CA ALA A 135 0.70 1.61 13.76
C ALA A 135 -0.55 0.71 13.82
N LYS A 136 -0.46 -0.50 14.39
CA LYS A 136 -1.56 -1.49 14.40
C LYS A 136 -2.88 -0.95 14.94
N LYS A 137 -2.85 -0.09 15.96
CA LYS A 137 -4.07 0.48 16.56
C LYS A 137 -4.89 1.28 15.52
N ARG A 138 -4.24 1.92 14.56
CA ARG A 138 -4.90 2.73 13.51
C ARG A 138 -5.12 1.95 12.20
N CYS A 139 -4.78 0.68 12.18
CA CYS A 139 -4.90 -0.20 11.03
C CYS A 139 -6.33 -0.71 10.88
N VAL A 140 -7.17 0.04 10.16
CA VAL A 140 -8.62 -0.19 10.10
C VAL A 140 -9.01 -1.60 9.65
N TRP A 141 -8.32 -2.20 8.69
CA TRP A 141 -8.66 -3.55 8.21
C TRP A 141 -8.40 -4.68 9.23
N LEU A 142 -7.81 -4.34 10.39
CA LEU A 142 -7.61 -5.23 11.54
C LEU A 142 -8.60 -4.94 12.70
N TRP A 143 -9.45 -3.93 12.59
CA TRP A 143 -10.42 -3.57 13.64
C TRP A 143 -11.53 -4.61 13.79
N GLY A 144 -11.89 -4.90 15.03
CA GLY A 144 -13.08 -5.67 15.39
C GLY A 144 -14.30 -4.76 15.59
N GLU A 145 -15.39 -5.37 16.06
CA GLU A 145 -16.67 -4.71 16.26
C GLU A 145 -16.59 -3.54 17.25
N GLU A 146 -15.85 -3.70 18.35
CA GLU A 146 -15.74 -2.69 19.40
C GLU A 146 -14.98 -1.45 18.92
N GLU A 147 -13.87 -1.63 18.19
CA GLU A 147 -13.12 -0.51 17.60
C GLU A 147 -13.96 0.24 16.56
N VAL A 148 -14.69 -0.48 15.70
CA VAL A 148 -15.59 0.10 14.71
C VAL A 148 -16.71 0.90 15.38
N LYS A 149 -17.34 0.32 16.40
CA LYS A 149 -18.41 0.98 17.15
C LYS A 149 -17.92 2.24 17.86
N SER A 150 -16.73 2.20 18.44
CA SER A 150 -16.09 3.37 19.05
C SER A 150 -15.89 4.47 18.01
N ALA A 151 -15.28 4.13 16.86
CA ALA A 151 -15.00 5.09 15.80
C ALA A 151 -16.27 5.71 15.21
N LEU A 152 -17.33 4.92 14.98
CA LEU A 152 -18.62 5.41 14.49
C LEU A 152 -19.34 6.31 15.50
N SER A 153 -19.21 6.01 16.80
CA SER A 153 -19.81 6.81 17.87
C SER A 153 -19.16 8.19 17.98
N GLU A 154 -17.85 8.30 17.78
CA GLU A 154 -17.12 9.59 17.78
C GLU A 154 -17.61 10.54 16.69
N ILE A 155 -18.09 9.99 15.57
CA ILE A 155 -18.68 10.76 14.47
C ILE A 155 -20.21 10.72 14.50
N GLU A 156 -20.85 10.30 15.59
CA GLU A 156 -22.30 10.28 15.76
C GLU A 156 -23.06 9.50 14.67
N VAL A 157 -22.42 8.52 14.02
CA VAL A 157 -23.03 7.67 12.99
C VAL A 157 -23.59 6.41 13.64
N LYS A 158 -24.87 6.14 13.43
CA LYS A 158 -25.55 4.94 13.91
C LYS A 158 -25.58 3.88 12.81
N ALA A 159 -24.59 2.99 12.82
CA ALA A 159 -24.56 1.85 11.92
C ALA A 159 -24.12 0.59 12.67
N THR A 160 -24.55 -0.58 12.17
CA THR A 160 -24.12 -1.88 12.69
C THR A 160 -23.20 -2.52 11.67
N VAL A 161 -21.90 -2.35 11.88
CA VAL A 161 -20.85 -2.86 10.99
C VAL A 161 -19.96 -3.81 11.81
N PRO A 162 -19.78 -5.07 11.39
CA PRO A 162 -19.19 -6.09 12.24
C PRO A 162 -17.66 -5.99 12.38
N ASP A 163 -16.98 -5.39 11.41
CA ASP A 163 -15.52 -5.27 11.41
C ASP A 163 -15.03 -4.12 10.51
N GLY A 164 -13.75 -3.79 10.64
CA GLY A 164 -13.16 -2.69 9.88
C GLY A 164 -13.08 -2.93 8.37
N LYS A 165 -13.10 -4.19 7.90
CA LYS A 165 -13.13 -4.49 6.45
C LYS A 165 -14.47 -4.09 5.85
N LYS A 166 -15.57 -4.44 6.53
CA LYS A 166 -16.92 -4.01 6.13
C LYS A 166 -17.08 -2.50 6.21
N LEU A 167 -16.47 -1.87 7.21
CA LEU A 167 -16.43 -0.40 7.33
C LEU A 167 -15.70 0.25 6.14
N LEU A 168 -14.55 -0.28 5.72
CA LEU A 168 -13.79 0.22 4.57
C LEU A 168 -14.51 0.05 3.23
N LEU A 169 -15.38 -0.96 3.13
CA LEU A 169 -16.27 -1.17 1.98
C LEU A 169 -17.58 -0.36 2.08
N LEU A 170 -17.76 0.41 3.16
CA LEU A 170 -18.96 1.18 3.48
C LEU A 170 -20.24 0.30 3.49
N GLU A 171 -20.09 -0.99 3.80
CA GLU A 171 -21.22 -1.91 3.90
C GLU A 171 -21.99 -1.66 5.20
N GLY A 172 -23.30 -1.45 5.09
CA GLY A 172 -24.15 -1.13 6.25
C GLY A 172 -24.07 0.32 6.72
N ILE A 173 -23.44 1.21 5.94
CA ILE A 173 -23.44 2.65 6.15
C ILE A 173 -24.47 3.31 5.22
N ASP A 174 -25.36 4.12 5.80
CA ASP A 174 -26.35 4.90 5.06
C ASP A 174 -25.68 5.96 4.16
N ASP A 175 -26.31 6.27 3.02
CA ASP A 175 -25.73 7.15 2.00
C ASP A 175 -25.41 8.56 2.52
N ASP A 176 -26.22 9.09 3.44
CA ASP A 176 -26.03 10.37 4.11
C ASP A 176 -24.85 10.38 5.10
N ALA A 177 -24.46 9.21 5.61
CA ALA A 177 -23.33 9.04 6.52
C ALA A 177 -22.01 8.69 5.82
N LYS A 178 -22.05 8.22 4.56
CA LYS A 178 -20.86 7.74 3.82
C LYS A 178 -19.75 8.77 3.71
N GLU A 179 -20.09 10.03 3.47
CA GLU A 179 -19.11 11.11 3.38
C GLU A 179 -18.37 11.30 4.71
N LYS A 180 -19.12 11.37 5.82
CA LYS A 180 -18.58 11.52 7.17
C LYS A 180 -17.69 10.34 7.57
N VAL A 181 -18.13 9.12 7.26
CA VAL A 181 -17.35 7.89 7.48
C VAL A 181 -16.08 7.89 6.63
N THR A 182 -16.16 8.29 5.36
CA THR A 182 -15.01 8.34 4.46
C THR A 182 -13.98 9.37 4.93
N ASP A 183 -14.40 10.56 5.37
CA ASP A 183 -13.49 11.56 5.90
C ASP A 183 -12.80 11.12 7.20
N MET A 184 -13.55 10.46 8.10
CA MET A 184 -13.00 9.83 9.30
C MET A 184 -11.95 8.78 8.94
N LEU A 185 -12.26 7.87 8.01
CA LEU A 185 -11.34 6.82 7.57
C LEU A 185 -10.10 7.39 6.87
N GLY A 186 -10.25 8.45 6.08
CA GLY A 186 -9.13 9.19 5.50
C GLY A 186 -8.23 9.82 6.57
N THR A 187 -8.82 10.36 7.64
CA THR A 187 -8.10 10.96 8.77
C THR A 187 -7.36 9.92 9.60
N VAL A 188 -8.03 8.84 9.99
CA VAL A 188 -7.40 7.71 10.70
C VAL A 188 -6.32 7.07 9.85
N GLY A 189 -6.58 6.88 8.55
CA GLY A 189 -5.62 6.35 7.60
C GLY A 189 -4.38 7.23 7.47
N LYS A 190 -4.53 8.57 7.48
CA LYS A 190 -3.38 9.49 7.47
C LYS A 190 -2.49 9.28 8.68
N LEU A 191 -3.08 9.24 9.87
CA LEU A 191 -2.34 8.98 11.11
C LEU A 191 -1.67 7.60 11.09
N PHE A 192 -2.34 6.58 10.55
CA PHE A 192 -1.76 5.25 10.37
C PHE A 192 -0.52 5.28 9.45
N LEU A 193 -0.59 6.00 8.33
CA LEU A 193 0.54 6.13 7.41
C LEU A 193 1.68 6.95 8.02
N GLU A 194 1.37 7.99 8.78
CA GLU A 194 2.36 8.77 9.52
C GLU A 194 3.10 7.91 10.54
N ASP A 195 2.39 7.05 11.29
CA ASP A 195 3.03 6.10 12.22
C ASP A 195 3.95 5.12 11.48
N CYS A 196 3.49 4.55 10.36
CA CYS A 196 4.32 3.67 9.52
C CYS A 196 5.57 4.39 9.02
N ALA A 197 5.42 5.63 8.56
CA ALA A 197 6.52 6.45 8.07
C ALA A 197 7.52 6.79 9.18
N GLN A 198 7.07 7.06 10.40
CA GLN A 198 7.94 7.33 11.54
C GLN A 198 8.70 6.07 11.99
N ASP A 199 8.04 4.92 12.01
CA ASP A 199 8.65 3.63 12.35
C ASP A 199 9.76 3.27 11.35
N LEU A 200 9.50 3.41 10.05
CA LEU A 200 10.47 3.21 8.98
C LEU A 200 11.69 4.16 9.06
N LYS A 201 11.53 5.37 9.65
CA LYS A 201 12.68 6.25 9.94
C LYS A 201 13.50 5.71 11.10
N ALA A 202 12.83 5.24 12.14
CA ALA A 202 13.47 4.75 13.34
C ALA A 202 14.27 3.45 13.09
N THR A 203 13.80 2.59 12.18
CA THR A 203 14.48 1.33 11.82
C THR A 203 15.62 1.50 10.81
N GLY A 204 15.81 2.69 10.24
CA GLY A 204 16.83 2.96 9.22
C GLY A 204 16.52 2.37 7.85
N GLU A 205 15.32 1.83 7.65
CA GLU A 205 14.89 1.21 6.38
C GLU A 205 14.63 2.25 5.27
N MET A 206 14.64 3.55 5.60
CA MET A 206 14.53 4.65 4.63
C MET A 206 15.86 5.35 4.30
N SER A 207 17.02 4.79 4.70
CA SER A 207 18.35 5.35 4.39
C SER A 207 19.08 4.68 3.22
N LYS A 208 18.36 4.15 2.23
CA LYS A 208 18.97 3.56 1.02
C LYS A 208 18.44 4.18 -0.26
#